data_AF-A0A8X7BYX4-F1
#
_entry.id   AF-A0A8X7BYX4-F1
#
_cell.length_a   1.000
_cell.length_b   1.000
_cell.length_c   1.000
_cell.angle_alpha   90.00
_cell.angle_beta   90.00
_cell.angle_gamma   90.00
#
_symmetry.space_group_name_H-M   'P 1'
#
loop_
_entity.id
_entity.type
_entity.pdbx_description
1 polymer ?
#
loop_
_entity_poly.entity_id
_entity_poly.type
_entity_poly.pdbx_seq_one_letter_code
_entity_poly.pdbx_strand_id
1 'polypeptide(L)'
;MSYKNYVIQLCNVDNSYKCKFEVLGQNCICSEVKQIPSGPWLKEFEMHGIKLTDLENSTLKVDKEIKLLIGADVGGKLFTGKIIPLKSNLTAVHTRLGWTVMGKTFWQ
;
A
#
# COMPACT_ATOMS: atom_id res chain seq x y z
N MET A 1 8.63 -26.67 -6.04
CA MET A 1 7.34 -26.31 -5.41
C MET A 1 6.38 -25.92 -6.52
N SER A 2 5.17 -26.49 -6.54
CA SER A 2 4.12 -26.08 -7.48
C SER A 2 3.20 -25.09 -6.77
N TYR A 3 3.16 -23.85 -7.24
CA TYR A 3 2.15 -22.89 -6.82
C TYR A 3 0.93 -23.03 -7.73
N LYS A 4 -0.26 -22.77 -7.21
CA LYS A 4 -1.46 -22.62 -8.05
C LYS A 4 -1.51 -21.18 -8.53
N ASN A 5 -1.67 -20.99 -9.83
CA ASN A 5 -1.86 -19.66 -10.39
C ASN A 5 -3.35 -19.30 -10.38
N TYR A 6 -3.63 -18.04 -10.09
CA TYR A 6 -4.98 -17.48 -10.14
C TYR A 6 -4.97 -16.20 -10.95
N VAL A 7 -6.02 -15.98 -11.74
CA VAL A 7 -6.27 -14.68 -12.35
C VAL A 7 -7.24 -13.93 -11.45
N ILE A 8 -6.80 -12.80 -10.92
CA ILE A 8 -7.66 -11.94 -10.09
C ILE A 8 -8.03 -10.66 -10.83
N GLN A 9 -9.14 -10.04 -10.43
CA GLN A 9 -9.47 -8.67 -10.79
C GLN A 9 -9.38 -7.80 -9.55
N LEU A 10 -8.46 -6.83 -9.56
CA LEU A 10 -8.27 -5.88 -8.47
C LEU A 10 -8.92 -4.54 -8.84
N CYS A 11 -9.70 -4.00 -7.92
CA CYS A 11 -10.35 -2.69 -8.03
C CYS A 11 -9.87 -1.78 -6.91
N ASN A 12 -9.80 -0.47 -7.16
CA ASN A 12 -9.71 0.50 -6.08
C ASN A 12 -11.10 0.71 -5.43
N VAL A 13 -11.14 1.40 -4.28
CA VAL A 13 -12.33 1.51 -3.43
C VAL A 13 -13.52 2.18 -4.12
N ASP A 14 -13.28 3.20 -4.95
CA ASP A 14 -14.33 3.90 -5.69
C ASP A 14 -14.69 3.22 -7.03
N ASN A 15 -14.05 2.09 -7.35
CA ASN A 15 -14.18 1.34 -8.61
C ASN A 15 -13.80 2.09 -9.89
N SER A 16 -13.15 3.26 -9.80
CA SER A 16 -12.70 4.04 -10.95
C SER A 16 -11.52 3.40 -11.69
N TYR A 17 -10.81 2.47 -11.06
CA TYR A 17 -9.75 1.68 -11.67
C TYR A 17 -9.93 0.18 -11.44
N LYS A 18 -9.63 -0.61 -12.48
CA LYS A 18 -9.64 -2.07 -12.44
C LYS A 18 -8.45 -2.62 -13.24
N CYS A 19 -7.84 -3.68 -12.75
CA CYS A 19 -6.83 -4.44 -13.50
C CYS A 19 -6.94 -5.93 -13.24
N LYS A 20 -6.56 -6.73 -14.24
CA LYS A 20 -6.45 -8.18 -14.14
C LYS A 20 -4.99 -8.59 -14.27
N PHE A 21 -4.55 -9.50 -13.42
CA PHE A 21 -3.21 -10.07 -13.48
C PHE A 21 -3.18 -11.44 -12.79
N GLU A 22 -2.16 -12.22 -13.13
CA GLU A 22 -1.89 -13.52 -12.54
C GLU A 22 -1.19 -13.35 -11.19
N VAL A 23 -1.57 -14.19 -10.21
CA VAL A 23 -0.95 -14.25 -8.89
C VAL A 23 -0.67 -15.70 -8.51
N LEU A 24 0.33 -15.89 -7.66
CA LEU A 24 0.67 -17.18 -7.08
C LEU A 24 -0.10 -17.38 -5.78
N GLY A 25 -0.82 -18.49 -5.66
CA GLY A 25 -1.47 -18.89 -4.42
C GLY A 25 -0.48 -19.47 -3.41
N GLN A 26 -0.53 -18.96 -2.18
CA GLN A 26 0.25 -19.44 -1.04
C GLN A 26 -0.62 -19.45 0.22
N ASN A 27 -0.37 -20.38 1.15
CA ASN A 27 -1.11 -20.45 2.42
C ASN A 27 -0.86 -19.23 3.31
N CYS A 28 0.36 -18.68 3.25
CA CYS A 28 0.75 -17.45 3.93
C CYS A 28 1.75 -16.73 3.01
N ILE A 29 1.46 -15.47 2.67
CA ILE A 29 2.30 -14.67 1.78
C ILE A 29 3.46 -14.04 2.57
N CYS A 30 3.15 -13.47 3.73
CA CYS A 30 4.10 -12.83 4.63
C CYS A 30 3.56 -12.85 6.07
N SER A 31 4.43 -12.65 7.05
CA SER A 31 4.01 -12.33 8.41
C SER A 31 3.29 -10.97 8.46
N GLU A 32 2.74 -10.61 9.63
CA GLU A 32 2.16 -9.29 9.84
C GLU A 32 3.14 -8.17 9.46
N VAL A 33 2.65 -7.19 8.71
CA VAL A 33 3.36 -5.93 8.45
C VAL A 33 2.94 -4.95 9.53
N LYS A 34 3.91 -4.28 10.18
CA LYS A 34 3.54 -3.26 11.17
C LYS A 34 2.86 -2.10 10.46
N GLN A 35 1.82 -1.58 11.11
CA GLN A 35 1.13 -0.40 10.63
C GLN A 35 2.01 0.84 10.82
N ILE A 36 1.63 1.94 10.18
CA ILE A 36 2.39 3.19 10.27
C ILE A 36 2.18 3.78 11.68
N PRO A 37 3.25 4.02 12.45
CA PRO A 37 3.13 4.63 13.77
C PRO A 37 2.65 6.07 13.68
N SER A 38 2.09 6.58 14.77
CA SER A 38 1.71 7.98 14.87
C SER A 38 2.95 8.86 15.04
N GLY A 39 2.99 10.00 14.36
CA GLY A 39 4.12 10.92 14.45
C GLY A 39 3.88 12.27 13.78
N PRO A 40 4.85 13.20 13.87
CA PRO A 40 4.71 14.56 13.36
C PRO A 40 4.49 14.62 11.84
N TRP A 41 4.96 13.61 11.09
CA TRP A 41 4.75 13.49 9.64
C TRP A 41 3.28 13.40 9.23
N LEU A 42 2.37 12.97 10.11
CA LEU A 42 0.94 12.89 9.79
C LEU A 42 0.38 14.24 9.33
N LYS A 43 0.85 15.34 9.91
CA LYS A 43 0.47 16.70 9.50
C LYS A 43 0.95 17.03 8.09
N GLU A 44 2.11 16.52 7.69
CA GLU A 44 2.63 16.75 6.33
C GLU A 44 1.75 16.07 5.28
N PHE A 45 1.29 14.83 5.54
CA PHE A 45 0.32 14.16 4.68
C PHE A 45 -1.01 14.94 4.60
N GLU A 46 -1.53 15.39 5.74
CA GLU A 46 -2.77 16.17 5.81
C GLU A 46 -2.68 17.49 5.03
N MET A 47 -1.55 18.20 5.12
CA MET A 47 -1.29 19.42 4.33
C MET A 47 -1.35 19.18 2.82
N HIS A 48 -1.07 17.95 2.37
CA HIS A 48 -1.20 17.53 0.97
C HIS A 48 -2.55 16.89 0.64
N GLY A 49 -3.51 16.89 1.57
CA GLY A 49 -4.82 16.25 1.41
C GLY A 49 -4.73 14.72 1.35
N ILE A 50 -3.68 14.12 1.91
CA ILE A 50 -3.44 12.67 1.91
C ILE A 50 -3.94 12.10 3.23
N LYS A 51 -4.88 11.16 3.15
CA LYS A 51 -5.38 10.40 4.29
C LYS A 51 -4.73 9.02 4.34
N LEU A 52 -4.06 8.71 5.44
CA LEU A 52 -3.53 7.38 5.71
C LEU A 52 -4.59 6.54 6.45
N THR A 53 -4.72 5.27 6.08
CA THR A 53 -5.68 4.33 6.68
C THR A 53 -5.02 3.23 7.49
N ASP A 54 -3.75 2.93 7.21
CA ASP A 54 -2.98 1.89 7.88
C ASP A 54 -2.13 2.47 9.03
N LEU A 55 -2.82 2.98 10.06
CA LEU A 55 -2.21 3.60 11.25
C LEU A 55 -2.39 2.70 12.47
N GLU A 56 -1.36 2.59 13.33
CA GLU A 56 -1.42 1.76 14.55
C GLU A 56 -2.58 2.14 15.50
N ASN A 57 -2.94 3.43 15.56
CA ASN A 57 -4.01 3.95 16.41
C ASN A 57 -5.35 4.14 15.66
N SER A 58 -5.48 3.51 14.48
CA SER A 58 -6.71 3.61 13.69
C SER A 58 -7.87 2.91 14.38
N THR A 59 -9.04 3.54 14.40
CA THR A 59 -10.29 2.88 14.83
C THR A 59 -10.79 1.87 13.80
N LEU A 60 -10.22 1.88 12.58
CA LEU A 60 -10.48 0.89 11.55
C LEU A 60 -9.80 -0.41 11.95
N LYS A 61 -10.60 -1.46 12.17
CA LYS A 61 -10.09 -2.83 12.31
C LYS A 61 -9.64 -3.32 10.94
N VAL A 62 -8.38 -3.09 10.62
CA VAL A 62 -7.74 -3.62 9.42
C VAL A 62 -7.19 -5.01 9.73
N ASP A 63 -7.47 -5.99 8.86
CA ASP A 63 -6.82 -7.30 8.93
C ASP A 63 -5.31 -7.11 8.73
N LYS A 64 -4.51 -7.61 9.66
CA LYS A 64 -3.04 -7.52 9.59
C LYS A 64 -2.43 -8.52 8.64
N GLU A 65 -3.20 -9.51 8.20
CA GLU A 65 -2.75 -10.53 7.27
C GLU A 65 -2.71 -9.97 5.84
N ILE A 66 -1.55 -10.07 5.19
CA ILE A 66 -1.39 -9.68 3.80
C ILE A 66 -2.09 -10.70 2.90
N LYS A 67 -3.21 -10.28 2.29
CA LYS A 67 -3.98 -11.10 1.34
C LYS A 67 -3.45 -11.05 -0.09
N LEU A 68 -2.68 -10.02 -0.43
CA LEU A 68 -2.15 -9.81 -1.78
C LEU A 68 -0.81 -9.08 -1.72
N LEU A 69 0.21 -9.65 -2.37
CA LEU A 69 1.50 -9.00 -2.60
C LEU A 69 1.66 -8.74 -4.10
N ILE A 70 1.98 -7.50 -4.46
CA ILE A 70 2.12 -7.06 -5.85
C ILE A 70 3.60 -6.84 -6.15
N GLY A 71 4.14 -7.62 -7.09
CA GLY A 71 5.51 -7.51 -7.56
C GLY A 71 5.74 -6.33 -8.51
N ALA A 72 7.00 -6.09 -8.89
CA ALA A 72 7.37 -5.01 -9.79
C ALA A 72 6.82 -5.18 -11.23
N ASP A 73 6.56 -6.42 -11.64
CA ASP A 73 5.92 -6.81 -12.90
C ASP A 73 4.51 -6.23 -13.08
N VAL A 74 3.80 -6.02 -11.96
CA VAL A 74 2.47 -5.38 -11.93
C VAL A 74 2.55 -3.97 -11.35
N GLY A 75 3.38 -3.73 -10.35
CA GLY A 75 3.49 -2.48 -9.61
C GLY A 75 3.76 -1.26 -10.52
N GLY A 76 4.58 -1.44 -11.55
CA GLY A 76 4.85 -0.38 -12.54
C GLY A 76 3.58 0.17 -13.22
N LYS A 77 2.56 -0.67 -13.42
CA LYS A 77 1.27 -0.28 -14.04
C LYS A 77 0.38 0.52 -13.08
N LEU A 78 0.61 0.40 -11.78
CA LEU A 78 -0.16 1.07 -10.74
C LEU A 78 0.33 2.49 -10.46
N PHE A 79 1.59 2.80 -10.72
CA PHE A 79 2.12 4.13 -10.49
C PHE A 79 1.50 5.16 -11.43
N THR A 80 1.15 6.31 -10.89
CA THR A 80 0.58 7.43 -11.66
C THR A 80 1.62 8.50 -12.01
N GLY A 81 2.85 8.35 -11.51
CA GLY A 81 3.92 9.35 -11.64
C GLY A 81 3.84 10.50 -10.63
N LYS A 82 2.72 10.67 -9.91
CA LYS A 82 2.60 11.68 -8.85
C LYS A 82 3.36 11.21 -7.60
N ILE A 83 4.41 11.95 -7.25
CA ILE A 83 5.32 11.70 -6.13
C ILE A 83 5.43 12.99 -5.32
N ILE A 84 5.26 12.90 -4.00
CA ILE A 84 5.37 14.03 -3.07
C ILE A 84 6.43 13.70 -2.02
N PRO A 85 7.64 14.30 -2.12
CA PRO A 85 8.63 14.21 -1.05
C PRO A 85 8.19 15.07 0.14
N LEU A 86 8.35 14.54 1.35
CA LEU A 86 8.04 15.20 2.61
C LEU A 86 9.33 15.66 3.31
N LYS A 87 9.23 16.64 4.22
CA LYS A 87 10.37 17.14 5.01
C LYS A 87 10.90 16.09 5.98
N SER A 88 10.05 15.15 6.39
CA SER A 88 10.41 13.99 7.23
C SER A 88 11.23 12.90 6.53
N ASN A 89 11.77 13.16 5.33
CA ASN A 89 12.45 12.18 4.48
C ASN A 89 11.56 10.98 4.07
N LEU A 90 10.25 11.15 4.20
CA LEU A 90 9.25 10.25 3.66
C LEU A 90 8.87 10.71 2.24
N THR A 91 8.30 9.80 1.48
CA THR A 91 7.78 10.08 0.15
C THR A 91 6.40 9.45 0.00
N ALA A 92 5.41 10.25 -0.38
CA ALA A 92 4.10 9.75 -0.76
C ALA A 92 4.08 9.48 -2.27
N VAL A 93 3.80 8.24 -2.66
CA VAL A 93 3.68 7.82 -4.05
C VAL A 93 2.22 7.54 -4.36
N HIS A 94 1.67 8.22 -5.35
CA HIS A 94 0.29 7.98 -5.77
C HIS A 94 0.22 6.81 -6.74
N THR A 95 -0.58 5.82 -6.38
CA THR A 95 -0.93 4.67 -7.22
C THR A 95 -2.39 4.75 -7.61
N ARG A 96 -2.79 3.95 -8.60
CA ARG A 96 -4.20 3.77 -8.98
C ARG A 96 -5.05 3.09 -7.89
N LEU A 97 -4.43 2.59 -6.82
CA LEU A 97 -5.11 1.99 -5.66
C LEU A 97 -5.15 2.93 -4.44
N GLY A 98 -4.55 4.13 -4.53
CA GLY A 98 -4.43 5.08 -3.44
C GLY A 98 -2.97 5.47 -3.17
N TRP A 99 -2.70 5.98 -1.97
CA TRP A 99 -1.38 6.48 -1.58
C TRP A 99 -0.53 5.40 -0.90
N THR A 100 0.73 5.30 -1.32
CA THR A 100 1.75 4.46 -0.68
C THR A 100 2.81 5.36 -0.05
N VAL A 101 3.19 5.05 1.19
CA VAL A 101 4.28 5.76 1.88
C VAL A 101 5.59 4.99 1.71
N MET A 102 6.66 5.70 1.37
CA MET A 102 8.02 5.17 1.25
C MET A 102 8.99 5.97 2.14
N GLY A 103 10.01 5.32 2.68
CA GLY A 103 11.06 5.94 3.50
C GLY A 103 11.44 5.10 4.72
N LYS A 104 12.61 5.41 5.32
CA LYS A 104 13.19 4.62 6.43
C LYS A 104 12.68 5.00 7.83
N THR A 105 11.82 6.02 7.95
CA THR A 105 11.48 6.65 9.24
C THR A 105 10.72 5.74 10.23
N PHE A 106 10.14 4.62 9.78
CA PHE A 106 9.24 3.80 10.60
C PHE A 106 9.85 2.52 11.20
N TRP A 107 11.03 2.10 10.73
CA TRP A 107 11.55 0.74 10.95
C TRP A 107 12.88 0.72 11.69
N GLN A 108 13.12 1.71 12.55
CA GLN A 108 14.23 1.73 13.52
C GLN A 108 13.73 1.46 14.92
#